data_AF-A0A7K2Q058-F1
#
_entry.id   AF-A0A7K2Q058-F1
#
_cell.length_a   1.000
_cell.length_b   1.000
_cell.length_c   1.000
_cell.angle_alpha   90.00
_cell.angle_beta   90.00
_cell.angle_gamma   90.00
#
_symmetry.space_group_name_H-M   'P 1'
#
loop_
_entity.id
_entity.type
_entity.pdbx_description
1 polymer ?
#
loop_
_entity_poly.entity_id
_entity_poly.type
_entity_poly.pdbx_seq_one_letter_code
_entity_poly.pdbx_strand_id
1 'polypeptide(L)'
;MPRASRRRGEAAQRHADTLRFVLFEARPAGLLFHQLVRASELSPSQVRAGLAGLRDIIAANGWPPLIWTRANGYQLGAERPALEAYERAVLAEKLTEFRRFITGTVAPHAAAHPGDKWVRHIVAQLNSIESTLDLIASS
;
A
#
# COMPACT_ATOMS: atom_id res chain seq x y z
N MET A 1 -1.68 21.83 -27.36
CA MET A 1 -2.15 20.49 -26.96
C MET A 1 -1.48 20.09 -25.65
N PRO A 2 -2.19 19.99 -24.51
CA PRO A 2 -1.58 19.52 -23.26
C PRO A 2 -1.17 18.05 -23.40
N ARG A 3 0.09 17.73 -23.06
CA ARG A 3 0.68 16.38 -23.15
C ARG A 3 -0.13 15.38 -22.32
N ALA A 4 -0.41 14.20 -22.87
CA ALA A 4 -1.25 13.16 -22.28
C ALA A 4 -0.83 12.74 -20.86
N SER A 5 0.46 12.86 -20.50
CA SER A 5 0.97 12.62 -19.15
C SER A 5 0.42 13.61 -18.12
N ARG A 6 0.38 14.91 -18.47
CA ARG A 6 -0.18 15.96 -17.60
C ARG A 6 -1.69 15.79 -17.40
N ARG A 7 -2.40 15.43 -18.47
CA ARG A 7 -3.83 15.09 -18.40
C ARG A 7 -4.11 13.86 -17.53
N ARG A 8 -3.23 12.84 -17.56
CA ARG A 8 -3.33 11.66 -16.70
C ARG A 8 -3.07 12.01 -15.23
N GLY A 9 -2.13 12.91 -14.94
CA GLY A 9 -1.90 13.45 -13.59
C GLY A 9 -3.08 14.26 -13.07
N GLU A 10 -3.63 15.18 -13.87
CA GLU A 10 -4.81 15.98 -13.49
C GLU A 10 -6.07 15.13 -13.32
N ALA A 11 -6.26 14.10 -14.14
CA ALA A 11 -7.38 13.17 -14.00
C ALA A 11 -7.25 12.31 -12.74
N ALA A 12 -6.05 11.78 -12.46
CA ALA A 12 -5.79 11.01 -11.24
C ALA A 12 -6.01 11.86 -9.98
N GLN A 13 -5.60 13.13 -10.00
CA GLN A 13 -5.86 14.08 -8.93
C GLN A 13 -7.36 14.25 -8.68
N ARG A 14 -8.15 14.52 -9.74
CA ARG A 14 -9.62 14.63 -9.61
C ARG A 14 -10.25 13.36 -9.06
N HIS A 15 -9.80 12.20 -9.51
CA HIS A 15 -10.29 10.92 -8.97
C HIS A 15 -9.97 10.78 -7.49
N ALA A 16 -8.75 11.11 -7.07
CA ALA A 16 -8.36 11.07 -5.67
C ALA A 16 -9.19 12.03 -4.81
N ASP A 17 -9.48 13.25 -5.30
CA ASP A 17 -10.32 14.21 -4.62
C ASP A 17 -11.76 13.70 -4.46
N THR A 18 -12.36 13.14 -5.52
CA THR A 18 -13.69 12.51 -5.45
C THR A 18 -13.73 11.39 -4.40
N LEU A 19 -12.73 10.49 -4.42
CA LEU A 19 -12.66 9.38 -3.47
C LEU A 19 -12.47 9.86 -2.03
N ARG A 20 -11.71 10.94 -1.83
CA ARG A 20 -11.56 11.56 -0.51
C ARG A 20 -12.91 12.03 0.03
N PHE A 21 -13.70 12.77 -0.75
CA PHE A 21 -15.02 13.26 -0.31
C PHE A 21 -15.92 12.09 0.07
N VAL A 22 -16.06 11.10 -0.82
CA VAL A 22 -16.88 9.90 -0.61
C VAL A 22 -16.46 9.14 0.65
N LEU A 23 -15.15 8.93 0.86
CA LEU A 23 -14.65 8.24 2.04
C LEU A 23 -14.79 9.05 3.33
N PHE A 24 -14.74 10.37 3.25
CA PHE A 24 -14.92 11.25 4.41
C PHE A 24 -16.37 11.26 4.90
N GLU A 25 -17.33 11.22 3.97
CA GLU A 25 -18.77 11.09 4.27
C GLU A 25 -19.12 9.72 4.84
N ALA A 26 -18.44 8.66 4.39
CA ALA A 26 -18.68 7.30 4.86
C ALA A 26 -18.09 6.99 6.25
N ARG A 27 -17.48 7.97 6.93
CA ARG A 27 -16.87 7.73 8.25
C ARG A 27 -17.93 7.54 9.33
N PRO A 28 -17.70 6.62 10.30
CA PRO A 28 -16.49 5.79 10.47
C PRO A 28 -16.51 4.44 9.72
N ALA A 29 -17.63 4.08 9.09
CA ALA A 29 -17.88 2.74 8.56
C ALA A 29 -16.93 2.31 7.42
N GLY A 30 -16.51 3.24 6.57
CA GLY A 30 -15.72 2.92 5.39
C GLY A 30 -16.54 2.35 4.23
N LEU A 31 -15.88 2.02 3.13
CA LEU A 31 -16.52 1.51 1.92
C LEU A 31 -15.74 0.36 1.29
N LEU A 32 -16.42 -0.75 1.01
CA LEU A 32 -15.91 -1.82 0.16
C LEU A 32 -15.68 -1.29 -1.26
N PHE A 33 -14.78 -1.92 -2.01
CA PHE A 33 -14.39 -1.45 -3.34
C PHE A 33 -15.58 -1.24 -4.30
N HIS A 34 -16.56 -2.15 -4.29
CA HIS A 34 -17.75 -2.03 -5.13
C HIS A 34 -18.67 -0.87 -4.69
N GLN A 35 -18.73 -0.58 -3.39
CA GLN A 35 -19.48 0.56 -2.85
C GLN A 35 -18.79 1.86 -3.23
N LEU A 36 -17.45 1.88 -3.18
CA LEU A 36 -16.64 3.03 -3.59
C LEU A 36 -16.79 3.34 -5.08
N VAL A 37 -16.78 2.31 -5.94
CA VAL A 37 -17.10 2.44 -7.37
C VAL A 37 -18.49 3.05 -7.58
N ARG A 38 -19.50 2.54 -6.89
CA ARG A 38 -20.87 3.03 -7.01
C ARG A 38 -21.02 4.48 -6.52
N ALA A 39 -20.43 4.80 -5.36
CA ALA A 39 -20.58 6.10 -4.71
C ALA A 39 -19.77 7.21 -5.38
N SER A 40 -18.67 6.86 -6.06
CA SER A 40 -17.83 7.84 -6.78
C SER A 40 -18.19 8.01 -8.24
N GLU A 41 -19.06 7.15 -8.79
CA GLU A 41 -19.39 7.07 -10.23
C GLU A 41 -18.15 6.89 -11.14
N LEU A 42 -17.04 6.44 -10.56
CA LEU A 42 -15.79 6.15 -11.27
C LEU A 42 -15.76 4.69 -11.72
N SER A 43 -15.11 4.43 -12.85
CA SER A 43 -14.83 3.04 -13.25
C SER A 43 -13.84 2.37 -12.29
N PRO A 44 -13.82 1.03 -12.19
CA PRO A 44 -12.89 0.31 -11.30
C PRO A 44 -11.41 0.68 -11.48
N SER A 45 -10.97 0.95 -12.71
CA SER A 45 -9.58 1.36 -12.99
C SER A 45 -9.31 2.79 -12.48
N GLN A 46 -10.27 3.69 -12.63
CA GLN A 46 -10.19 5.06 -12.09
C GLN A 46 -10.20 5.07 -10.57
N VAL A 47 -10.99 4.22 -9.91
CA VAL A 47 -10.95 4.06 -8.45
C VAL A 47 -9.57 3.60 -7.99
N ARG A 48 -8.96 2.60 -8.64
CA ARG A 48 -7.60 2.14 -8.28
C ARG A 48 -6.56 3.25 -8.46
N ALA A 49 -6.60 3.96 -9.58
CA ALA A 49 -5.70 5.07 -9.85
C ALA A 49 -5.90 6.23 -8.84
N GLY A 50 -7.15 6.54 -8.52
CA GLY A 50 -7.51 7.55 -7.53
C GLY A 50 -7.09 7.17 -6.12
N LEU A 51 -7.23 5.90 -5.71
CA LEU A 51 -6.75 5.42 -4.42
C LEU A 51 -5.23 5.53 -4.30
N ALA A 52 -4.49 5.20 -5.37
CA ALA A 52 -3.04 5.38 -5.41
C ALA A 52 -2.67 6.87 -5.25
N GLY A 53 -3.26 7.74 -6.08
CA GLY A 53 -3.02 9.18 -5.97
C GLY A 53 -3.44 9.78 -4.62
N LEU A 54 -4.52 9.27 -4.02
CA LEU A 54 -4.98 9.70 -2.71
C LEU A 54 -3.94 9.41 -1.62
N ARG A 55 -3.22 8.30 -1.69
CA ARG A 55 -2.12 8.01 -0.75
C ARG A 55 -1.00 9.03 -0.86
N ASP A 56 -0.64 9.41 -2.08
CA ASP A 56 0.40 10.43 -2.33
C ASP A 56 -0.03 11.80 -1.78
N ILE A 57 -1.29 12.18 -2.01
CA ILE A 57 -1.86 13.44 -1.52
C ILE A 57 -1.95 13.44 0.01
N ILE A 58 -2.34 12.32 0.63
CA ILE A 58 -2.39 12.18 2.09
C ILE A 58 -1.00 12.42 2.68
N ALA A 59 0.03 11.80 2.12
CA ALA A 59 1.40 11.97 2.56
C ALA A 59 1.87 13.43 2.39
N ALA A 60 1.56 14.07 1.27
CA ALA A 60 1.98 15.45 0.98
C ALA A 60 1.30 16.49 1.90
N ASN A 61 0.06 16.26 2.34
CA ASN A 61 -0.73 17.24 3.08
C ASN A 61 -0.91 16.90 4.57
N GLY A 62 -0.34 15.79 5.06
CA GLY A 62 -0.51 15.35 6.46
C GLY A 62 -1.96 15.03 6.81
N TRP A 63 -2.73 14.49 5.87
CA TRP A 63 -4.15 14.17 6.07
C TRP A 63 -4.34 12.86 6.84
N PRO A 64 -5.56 12.60 7.35
CA PRO A 64 -5.85 11.33 8.01
C PRO A 64 -5.49 10.13 7.12
N PRO A 65 -4.91 9.07 7.69
CA PRO A 65 -4.42 7.93 6.93
C PRO A 65 -5.56 7.16 6.26
N LEU A 66 -5.25 6.57 5.10
CA LEU A 66 -6.13 5.67 4.38
C LEU A 66 -5.74 4.22 4.69
N ILE A 67 -6.62 3.46 5.32
CA ILE A 67 -6.43 2.02 5.53
C ILE A 67 -7.44 1.21 4.72
N TRP A 68 -7.17 -0.07 4.54
CA TRP A 68 -8.14 -1.03 4.01
C TRP A 68 -8.20 -2.25 4.92
N THR A 69 -9.41 -2.63 5.32
CA THR A 69 -9.63 -3.91 6.01
C THR A 69 -10.66 -4.74 5.25
N ARG A 70 -10.60 -6.06 5.41
CA ARG A 70 -11.60 -6.95 4.81
C ARG A 70 -13.00 -6.70 5.36
N ALA A 71 -13.11 -6.32 6.64
CA ALA A 71 -14.38 -6.09 7.31
C ALA A 71 -15.05 -4.79 6.87
N ASN A 72 -14.28 -3.69 6.80
CA ASN A 72 -14.83 -2.34 6.64
C ASN A 72 -14.49 -1.69 5.28
N GLY A 73 -13.66 -2.35 4.47
CA GLY A 73 -13.18 -1.77 3.22
C GLY A 73 -12.21 -0.62 3.45
N TYR A 74 -12.24 0.37 2.55
CA TYR A 74 -11.42 1.57 2.60
C TYR A 74 -11.95 2.55 3.64
N GLN A 75 -11.08 3.02 4.52
CA GLN A 75 -11.41 3.94 5.60
C GLN A 75 -10.40 5.08 5.65
N LEU A 76 -10.91 6.32 5.75
CA LEU A 76 -10.08 7.50 5.94
C LEU A 76 -10.18 7.96 7.40
N GLY A 77 -9.04 8.06 8.10
CA GLY A 77 -9.01 8.51 9.49
C GLY A 77 -9.66 7.55 10.48
N ALA A 78 -9.35 6.25 10.36
CA ALA A 78 -9.72 5.27 11.36
C ALA A 78 -9.09 5.60 12.74
N GLU A 79 -9.69 5.10 13.81
CA GLU A 79 -9.18 5.31 15.16
C GLU A 79 -7.82 4.62 15.37
N ARG A 80 -7.03 5.13 16.32
CA ARG A 80 -5.67 4.66 16.60
C ARG A 80 -5.55 3.12 16.73
N PRO A 81 -6.42 2.41 17.47
CA PRO A 81 -6.31 0.95 17.57
C PRO A 81 -6.50 0.24 16.22
N ALA A 82 -7.36 0.76 15.35
CA ALA A 82 -7.57 0.21 14.01
C ALA A 82 -6.38 0.48 13.08
N LEU A 83 -5.73 1.63 13.21
CA LEU A 83 -4.50 1.96 12.48
C LEU A 83 -3.36 1.04 12.90
N GLU A 84 -3.09 0.90 14.20
CA GLU A 84 -2.03 0.05 14.72
C GLU A 84 -2.25 -1.42 14.32
N ALA A 85 -3.49 -1.91 14.38
CA ALA A 85 -3.83 -3.27 13.94
C ALA A 85 -3.59 -3.46 12.43
N TYR A 86 -3.94 -2.45 11.61
CA TYR A 86 -3.70 -2.49 10.17
C TYR A 86 -2.20 -2.49 9.85
N GLU A 87 -1.42 -1.62 10.49
CA GLU A 87 0.04 -1.52 10.31
C GLU A 87 0.73 -2.83 10.66
N ARG A 88 0.38 -3.42 11.81
CA ARG A 88 0.90 -4.74 12.23
C ARG A 88 0.56 -5.83 11.21
N ALA A 89 -0.67 -5.85 10.70
CA ALA A 89 -1.09 -6.83 9.70
C ALA A 89 -0.30 -6.68 8.39
N VAL A 90 -0.11 -5.45 7.90
CA VAL A 90 0.68 -5.16 6.70
C VAL A 90 2.15 -5.57 6.89
N LEU A 91 2.74 -5.25 8.05
CA LEU A 91 4.13 -5.62 8.35
C LEU A 91 4.32 -7.14 8.39
N ALA A 92 3.39 -7.89 8.99
CA ALA A 92 3.43 -9.35 9.01
C ALA A 92 3.30 -9.96 7.60
N GLU A 93 2.44 -9.39 6.75
CA GLU A 93 2.31 -9.80 5.35
C GLU A 93 3.62 -9.56 4.60
N LYS A 94 4.23 -8.37 4.75
CA LYS A 94 5.51 -8.04 4.11
C LYS A 94 6.66 -8.90 4.60
N LEU A 95 6.74 -9.19 5.89
CA LEU A 95 7.72 -10.14 6.42
C LEU A 95 7.56 -11.52 5.78
N THR A 96 6.33 -11.99 5.59
CA THR A 96 6.05 -13.26 4.92
C THR A 96 6.45 -13.23 3.44
N GLU A 97 6.15 -12.15 2.72
CA GLU A 97 6.57 -11.95 1.33
C GLU A 97 8.11 -11.96 1.21
N PHE A 98 8.81 -11.23 2.10
CA PHE A 98 10.27 -11.18 2.12
C PHE A 98 10.89 -12.56 2.40
N ARG A 99 10.39 -13.29 3.40
CA ARG A 99 10.83 -14.67 3.70
C ARG A 99 10.70 -15.58 2.50
N ARG A 100 9.55 -15.53 1.81
CA ARG A 100 9.31 -16.33 0.59
C ARG A 100 10.25 -15.93 -0.55
N PHE A 101 10.51 -14.64 -0.72
CA PHE A 101 11.46 -14.17 -1.74
C PHE A 101 12.90 -14.61 -1.44
N ILE A 102 13.34 -14.49 -0.18
CA ILE A 102 14.67 -14.92 0.26
C ILE A 102 14.83 -16.42 0.02
N THR A 103 13.92 -17.23 0.58
CA THR A 103 14.02 -18.70 0.54
C THR A 103 13.74 -19.28 -0.84
N GLY A 104 12.80 -18.72 -1.58
CA GLY A 104 12.35 -19.26 -2.87
C GLY A 104 13.13 -18.76 -4.08
N THR A 105 13.88 -17.67 -3.97
CA THR A 105 14.58 -17.07 -5.12
C THR A 105 16.01 -16.70 -4.80
N VAL A 106 16.24 -15.92 -3.75
CA VAL A 106 17.57 -15.35 -3.48
C VAL A 106 18.56 -16.41 -3.00
N ALA A 107 18.16 -17.28 -2.08
CA ALA A 107 19.01 -18.37 -1.58
C ALA A 107 19.37 -19.39 -2.69
N PRO A 108 18.42 -19.86 -3.53
CA PRO A 108 18.74 -20.65 -4.71
C PRO A 108 19.69 -19.94 -5.69
N HIS A 109 19.48 -18.64 -5.93
CA HIS A 109 20.38 -17.84 -6.77
C HIS A 109 21.81 -17.81 -6.19
N ALA A 110 21.94 -17.58 -4.88
CA ALA A 110 23.24 -17.54 -4.20
C ALA A 110 23.95 -18.90 -4.27
N ALA A 111 23.21 -20.00 -4.15
CA ALA A 111 23.75 -21.35 -4.27
C ALA A 111 24.22 -21.68 -5.69
N ALA A 112 23.47 -21.24 -6.71
CA ALA A 112 23.85 -21.44 -8.11
C ALA A 112 25.05 -20.58 -8.54
N HIS A 113 25.21 -19.39 -7.96
CA HIS A 113 26.25 -18.43 -8.32
C HIS A 113 26.98 -17.86 -7.09
N PRO A 114 27.74 -18.68 -6.33
CA PRO A 114 28.30 -18.30 -5.04
C PRO A 114 29.33 -17.16 -5.11
N GLY A 115 29.91 -16.90 -6.29
CA GLY A 115 30.87 -15.82 -6.54
C GLY A 115 30.25 -14.48 -6.95
N ASP A 116 28.95 -14.43 -7.22
CA ASP A 116 28.30 -13.20 -7.69
C ASP A 116 28.25 -12.14 -6.57
N LYS A 117 28.81 -10.96 -6.86
CA LYS A 117 28.82 -9.83 -5.93
C LYS A 117 27.42 -9.27 -5.70
N TRP A 118 26.56 -9.29 -6.72
CA TRP A 118 25.19 -8.81 -6.62
C TRP A 118 24.38 -9.68 -5.66
N VAL A 119 24.39 -11.01 -5.83
CA VAL A 119 23.61 -11.91 -4.96
C VAL A 119 24.07 -11.85 -3.50
N ARG A 120 25.38 -11.75 -3.25
CA ARG A 120 25.92 -11.58 -1.89
C ARG A 120 25.44 -10.27 -1.26
N HIS A 121 25.44 -9.17 -2.02
CA HIS A 121 24.98 -7.88 -1.54
C HIS A 121 23.50 -7.92 -1.16
N ILE A 122 22.64 -8.42 -2.06
CA ILE A 122 21.19 -8.47 -1.78
C ILE A 122 20.84 -9.43 -0.64
N VAL A 123 21.54 -10.57 -0.48
CA VAL A 123 21.33 -11.48 0.66
C VAL A 123 21.57 -10.74 1.97
N ALA A 124 22.69 -10.01 2.09
CA ALA A 124 23.01 -9.28 3.31
C ALA A 124 21.96 -8.21 3.64
N GLN A 125 21.53 -7.44 2.62
CA GLN A 125 20.51 -6.40 2.80
C GLN A 125 19.14 -7.00 3.18
N LEU A 126 18.73 -8.09 2.52
CA LEU A 126 17.43 -8.72 2.78
C LEU A 126 17.38 -9.38 4.16
N ASN A 127 18.46 -10.01 4.62
CA ASN A 127 18.53 -10.54 5.97
C ASN A 127 18.41 -9.43 7.03
N SER A 128 19.03 -8.27 6.79
CA SER A 128 18.90 -7.10 7.68
C SER A 128 17.46 -6.57 7.73
N ILE A 129 16.78 -6.52 6.59
CA ILE A 129 15.36 -6.11 6.51
C ILE A 129 14.48 -7.13 7.23
N GLU A 130 14.70 -8.43 7.02
CA GLU A 130 13.96 -9.50 7.69
C GLU A 130 14.09 -9.38 9.21
N SER A 131 15.30 -9.24 9.74
CA SER A 131 15.52 -9.08 11.19
C SER A 131 14.82 -7.84 11.77
N THR A 132 14.81 -6.73 11.03
CA THR A 132 14.14 -5.50 11.47
C THR A 132 12.62 -5.67 11.51
N LEU A 133 12.03 -6.29 10.48
CA LEU A 133 10.60 -6.56 10.43
C LEU A 133 10.17 -7.58 11.49
N ASP A 134 11.01 -8.58 11.77
CA ASP A 134 10.75 -9.59 12.80
C ASP A 134 10.74 -8.99 14.21
N LEU A 135 11.65 -8.04 14.49
CA LEU A 135 11.67 -7.29 15.74
C LEU A 135 10.38 -6.49 15.96
N ILE A 136 9.90 -5.79 14.92
CA ILE A 136 8.66 -5.01 14.97
C ILE A 136 7.44 -5.92 15.12
N ALA A 137 7.44 -7.09 14.47
CA ALA A 137 6.36 -8.05 14.59
C ALA A 137 6.29 -8.70 15.99
N SER A 138 7.42 -8.77 16.69
CA SER A 138 7.55 -9.38 18.03
C SER A 138 7.36 -8.39 19.20
N SER A 139 7.28 -7.09 18.92
CA SER A 139 7.06 -6.01 19.91
C SER A 139 5.60 -5.61 20.08
#